data_AF-A0AAP8NL91-F1
#
_entry.id   AF-A0AAP8NL91-F1
#
_cell.length_a   1.000
_cell.length_b   1.000
_cell.length_c   1.000
_cell.angle_alpha   90.00
_cell.angle_beta   90.00
_cell.angle_gamma   90.00
#
_symmetry.space_group_name_H-M   'P 1'
#
loop_
_entity.id
_entity.type
_entity.pdbx_description
1 polymer ?
#
loop_
_entity_poly.entity_id
_entity_poly.type
_entity_poly.pdbx_seq_one_letter_code
_entity_poly.pdbx_strand_id
1 'polypeptide(L)'
;MKTYLDKNVYEAALERIAYCFQEFDNVLVSFSGGKDSGVMLNLCYRYAAEQGLLDKLSMYHLDYEAQYQMTTEYVTRTFLEQFPGIRKMWYCVPIRAQSACSLGEPYWTPWSAAQKKLWVRPMPENPYVINEKNLDVPFRHGMVDYEFQDKLSRHFAKKHGNTAVMVGLRADESLNRYAAVARGNKRTSYEGRKWITRADAVTVSAYPLYDWRVSDVWTANARFGFDYNRLYDLLYQAGLTIGQMRVASPFNDCAQESLKLYKVIDPANWARMVGRVNGVNFTGLYGGTTAMGWKTIKLPPGHTWKSYYEFLLSTMNEKTAEHYNNILERSKKYWMKGGTVDPGTADEVLAAYPLATVTGKSGRYVDRDVIQFMGYPDDMPVSNFRQVPSYKRMCICIMKNDYFCKYAGFGPTKGAIARRRAAVNKYRNIL
;
A
#
# COMPACT_ATOMS: atom_id res chain seq x y z
N MET A 1 8.01 -2.50 23.61
CA MET A 1 7.92 -3.78 24.34
C MET A 1 6.47 -4.24 24.30
N LYS A 2 6.18 -5.52 24.01
CA LYS A 2 4.82 -6.08 24.06
C LYS A 2 4.46 -6.33 25.52
N THR A 3 3.26 -5.96 25.93
CA THR A 3 2.73 -6.26 27.28
C THR A 3 1.67 -7.33 27.11
N TYR A 4 1.89 -8.49 27.72
CA TYR A 4 0.90 -9.57 27.73
C TYR A 4 -0.07 -9.35 28.89
N LEU A 5 -1.35 -9.66 28.65
CA LEU A 5 -2.42 -9.58 29.63
C LEU A 5 -2.86 -11.00 30.00
N ASP A 6 -3.46 -11.16 31.18
CA ASP A 6 -4.12 -12.41 31.59
C ASP A 6 -5.52 -12.49 30.98
N LYS A 7 -5.57 -12.46 29.63
CA LYS A 7 -6.79 -12.42 28.84
C LYS A 7 -6.52 -12.91 27.43
N ASN A 8 -7.43 -13.67 26.85
CA ASN A 8 -7.26 -14.08 25.46
C ASN A 8 -7.63 -12.93 24.49
N VAL A 9 -7.15 -13.03 23.25
CA VAL A 9 -7.33 -11.97 22.24
C VAL A 9 -8.80 -11.73 21.86
N TYR A 10 -9.65 -12.75 22.02
CA TYR A 10 -11.08 -12.66 21.74
C TYR A 10 -11.82 -11.82 22.78
N GLU A 11 -11.64 -12.12 24.07
CA GLU A 11 -12.19 -11.34 25.18
C GLU A 11 -11.71 -9.88 25.12
N ALA A 12 -10.41 -9.67 24.90
CA ALA A 12 -9.86 -8.32 24.75
C ALA A 12 -10.44 -7.59 23.54
N ALA A 13 -10.74 -8.27 22.43
CA ALA A 13 -11.39 -7.66 21.27
C ALA A 13 -12.85 -7.27 21.57
N LEU A 14 -13.60 -8.12 22.27
CA LEU A 14 -14.97 -7.80 22.66
C LEU A 14 -15.04 -6.60 23.60
N GLU A 15 -14.11 -6.45 24.55
CA GLU A 15 -14.05 -5.26 25.41
C GLU A 15 -13.77 -3.98 24.62
N ARG A 16 -12.87 -4.05 23.64
CA ARG A 16 -12.58 -2.92 22.74
C ARG A 16 -13.79 -2.57 21.88
N ILE A 17 -14.51 -3.57 21.37
CA ILE A 17 -15.77 -3.37 20.63
C ILE A 17 -16.82 -2.74 21.53
N ALA A 18 -17.02 -3.28 22.74
CA ALA A 18 -17.97 -2.76 23.72
C ALA A 18 -17.69 -1.29 24.05
N TYR A 19 -16.43 -0.95 24.29
CA TYR A 19 -16.02 0.44 24.49
C TYR A 19 -16.43 1.33 23.31
N CYS A 20 -16.22 0.90 22.06
CA CYS A 20 -16.64 1.69 20.90
C CYS A 20 -18.16 1.91 20.82
N PHE A 21 -18.97 0.91 21.19
CA PHE A 21 -20.44 1.06 21.22
C PHE A 21 -20.93 1.95 22.38
N GLN A 22 -20.20 1.99 23.49
CA GLN A 22 -20.51 2.83 24.65
C GLN A 22 -20.10 4.29 24.42
N GLU A 23 -18.93 4.51 23.84
CA GLU A 23 -18.31 5.82 23.68
C GLU A 23 -18.86 6.62 22.49
N PHE A 24 -19.25 5.94 21.40
CA PHE A 24 -19.64 6.59 20.15
C PHE A 24 -21.11 6.34 19.80
N ASP A 25 -21.77 7.32 19.20
CA ASP A 25 -23.13 7.30 18.68
C ASP A 25 -23.26 6.25 17.57
N ASN A 26 -22.21 6.06 16.77
CA ASN A 26 -22.19 5.07 15.70
C ASN A 26 -20.89 4.27 15.66
N VAL A 27 -21.02 3.01 15.24
CA VAL A 27 -19.94 2.10 14.92
C VAL A 27 -20.02 1.76 13.43
N LEU A 28 -19.05 2.23 12.64
CA LEU A 28 -19.00 2.06 11.19
C LEU A 28 -17.90 1.07 10.80
N VAL A 29 -18.27 -0.14 10.38
CA VAL A 29 -17.31 -1.17 9.96
C VAL A 29 -16.87 -0.96 8.51
N SER A 30 -15.57 -0.80 8.30
CA SER A 30 -14.94 -0.83 6.97
C SER A 30 -14.77 -2.29 6.52
N PHE A 31 -15.69 -2.77 5.68
CA PHE A 31 -15.75 -4.15 5.23
C PHE A 31 -15.13 -4.30 3.83
N SER A 32 -13.96 -4.95 3.73
CA SER A 32 -13.23 -5.10 2.47
C SER A 32 -13.51 -6.41 1.72
N GLY A 33 -14.35 -7.30 2.28
CA GLY A 33 -14.51 -8.67 1.78
C GLY A 33 -13.31 -9.58 2.12
N GLY A 34 -12.39 -9.13 2.96
CA GLY A 34 -11.27 -9.93 3.47
C GLY A 34 -11.57 -10.61 4.81
N LYS A 35 -10.74 -11.60 5.17
CA LYS A 35 -10.86 -12.41 6.40
C LYS A 35 -10.89 -11.57 7.67
N ASP A 36 -10.03 -10.55 7.75
CA ASP A 36 -9.86 -9.73 8.94
C ASP A 36 -11.08 -8.80 9.14
N SER A 37 -11.59 -8.21 8.05
CA SER A 37 -12.81 -7.39 8.09
C SER A 37 -14.08 -8.21 8.29
N GLY A 38 -14.12 -9.45 7.77
CA GLY A 38 -15.24 -10.37 7.97
C GLY A 38 -15.39 -10.77 9.44
N VAL A 39 -14.28 -11.11 10.11
CA VAL A 39 -14.30 -11.36 11.57
C VAL A 39 -14.69 -10.11 12.34
N MET A 40 -14.13 -8.93 12.01
CA MET A 40 -14.51 -7.67 12.66
C MET A 40 -16.02 -7.42 12.58
N LEU A 41 -16.60 -7.55 11.37
CA LEU A 41 -18.03 -7.32 11.15
C LEU A 41 -18.90 -8.30 11.96
N ASN A 42 -18.55 -9.60 11.95
CA ASN A 42 -19.27 -10.61 12.72
C ASN A 42 -19.21 -10.33 14.23
N LEU A 43 -18.04 -9.97 14.77
CA LEU A 43 -17.90 -9.65 16.20
C LEU A 43 -18.69 -8.39 16.59
N CYS A 44 -18.62 -7.32 15.78
CA CYS A 44 -19.40 -6.11 16.01
C CYS A 44 -20.90 -6.39 15.94
N TYR A 45 -21.36 -7.18 14.95
CA TYR A 45 -22.77 -7.51 14.81
C TYR A 45 -23.29 -8.37 15.96
N ARG A 46 -22.55 -9.41 16.37
CA ARG A 46 -22.94 -10.25 17.51
C ARG A 46 -23.10 -9.42 18.78
N TYR A 47 -22.10 -8.59 19.09
CA TYR A 47 -22.18 -7.68 20.24
C TYR A 47 -23.39 -6.74 20.13
N ALA A 48 -23.58 -6.09 18.99
CA ALA A 48 -24.70 -5.18 18.77
C ALA A 48 -26.06 -5.87 18.90
N ALA A 49 -26.21 -7.09 18.37
CA ALA A 49 -27.43 -7.87 18.48
C ALA A 49 -27.72 -8.28 19.93
N GLU A 50 -26.71 -8.78 20.64
CA GLU A 50 -26.82 -9.20 22.06
C GLU A 50 -27.18 -8.02 22.98
N GLN A 51 -26.76 -6.80 22.63
CA GLN A 51 -27.02 -5.59 23.42
C GLN A 51 -28.21 -4.75 22.91
N GLY A 52 -28.88 -5.16 21.83
CA GLY A 52 -29.97 -4.38 21.24
C GLY A 52 -29.53 -3.04 20.61
N LEU A 53 -28.31 -2.97 20.07
CA LEU A 53 -27.66 -1.77 19.52
C LEU A 53 -27.41 -1.86 18.00
N LEU A 54 -28.22 -2.65 17.27
CA LEU A 54 -28.06 -2.83 15.81
C LEU A 54 -28.24 -1.50 15.04
N ASP A 55 -29.03 -0.58 15.57
CA ASP A 55 -29.26 0.77 15.04
C ASP A 55 -27.98 1.63 15.06
N LYS A 56 -27.07 1.40 16.01
CA LYS A 56 -25.76 2.07 16.08
C LYS A 56 -24.73 1.46 15.12
N LEU A 57 -24.96 0.25 14.60
CA LEU A 57 -24.04 -0.45 13.73
C LEU A 57 -24.31 -0.12 12.25
N SER A 58 -23.26 0.24 11.54
CA SER A 58 -23.27 0.45 10.10
C SER A 58 -22.07 -0.23 9.46
N MET A 59 -22.17 -0.59 8.17
CA MET A 59 -21.03 -1.10 7.41
C MET A 59 -20.93 -0.43 6.05
N TYR A 60 -19.72 -0.31 5.53
CA TYR A 60 -19.49 0.08 4.15
C TYR A 60 -18.46 -0.80 3.43
N HIS A 61 -18.63 -0.94 2.12
CA HIS A 61 -17.66 -1.55 1.22
C HIS A 61 -17.26 -0.56 0.14
N LEU A 62 -15.94 -0.37 -0.05
CA LEU A 62 -15.40 0.41 -1.15
C LEU A 62 -15.02 -0.54 -2.28
N ASP A 63 -15.80 -0.50 -3.35
CA ASP A 63 -15.67 -1.42 -4.46
C ASP A 63 -14.64 -0.92 -5.47
N TYR A 64 -13.59 -1.72 -5.63
CA TYR A 64 -12.50 -1.42 -6.55
C TYR A 64 -12.74 -1.99 -7.96
N GLU A 65 -13.94 -2.44 -8.35
CA GLU A 65 -14.28 -2.98 -9.69
C GLU A 65 -13.62 -4.34 -10.02
N ALA A 66 -12.28 -4.42 -9.92
CA ALA A 66 -11.46 -5.54 -10.35
C ALA A 66 -11.09 -6.52 -9.22
N GLN A 67 -11.95 -6.70 -8.23
CA GLN A 67 -11.73 -7.73 -7.20
C GLN A 67 -11.98 -9.12 -7.79
N TYR A 68 -11.38 -10.17 -7.22
CA TYR A 68 -11.73 -11.55 -7.54
C TYR A 68 -13.25 -11.78 -7.48
N GLN A 69 -13.77 -12.59 -8.39
CA GLN A 69 -15.18 -12.95 -8.46
C GLN A 69 -15.69 -13.51 -7.12
N MET A 70 -14.91 -14.38 -6.46
CA MET A 70 -15.23 -14.96 -5.15
C MET A 70 -15.34 -13.89 -4.04
N THR A 71 -14.57 -12.79 -4.14
CA THR A 71 -14.72 -11.65 -3.22
C THR A 71 -15.99 -10.89 -3.53
N THR A 72 -16.31 -10.65 -4.81
CA THR A 72 -17.58 -10.01 -5.20
C THR A 72 -18.77 -10.82 -4.74
N GLU A 73 -18.73 -12.15 -4.84
CA GLU A 73 -19.78 -13.04 -4.33
C GLU A 73 -19.91 -12.98 -2.81
N TYR A 74 -18.78 -13.01 -2.07
CA TYR A 74 -18.80 -12.87 -0.62
C TYR A 74 -19.39 -11.53 -0.18
N VAL A 75 -18.96 -10.42 -0.80
CA VAL A 75 -19.52 -9.10 -0.52
C VAL A 75 -21.02 -9.07 -0.85
N THR A 76 -21.43 -9.65 -1.98
CA THR A 76 -22.84 -9.70 -2.38
C THR A 76 -23.69 -10.41 -1.33
N ARG A 77 -23.34 -11.63 -0.92
CA ARG A 77 -24.11 -12.36 0.11
C ARG A 77 -24.07 -11.66 1.48
N THR A 78 -22.94 -11.08 1.86
CA THR A 78 -22.86 -10.28 3.10
C THR A 78 -23.83 -9.09 3.07
N PHE A 79 -23.96 -8.40 1.95
CA PHE A 79 -24.87 -7.27 1.83
C PHE A 79 -26.34 -7.69 1.75
N LEU A 80 -26.67 -8.72 0.97
CA LEU A 80 -28.06 -9.08 0.67
C LEU A 80 -28.70 -10.03 1.70
N GLU A 81 -27.92 -10.93 2.29
CA GLU A 81 -28.46 -12.07 3.06
C GLU A 81 -28.08 -12.02 4.54
N GLN A 82 -26.99 -11.35 4.90
CA GLN A 82 -26.47 -11.34 6.27
C GLN A 82 -26.71 -10.01 6.98
N PHE A 83 -26.56 -10.00 8.30
CA PHE A 83 -26.61 -8.79 9.13
C PHE A 83 -27.88 -7.93 8.90
N PRO A 84 -29.09 -8.47 9.10
CA PRO A 84 -30.31 -7.67 9.07
C PRO A 84 -30.30 -6.60 10.18
N GLY A 85 -31.03 -5.50 9.99
CA GLY A 85 -31.20 -4.46 11.00
C GLY A 85 -30.06 -3.44 11.11
N ILE A 86 -28.98 -3.57 10.34
CA ILE A 86 -27.90 -2.57 10.28
C ILE A 86 -27.94 -1.77 8.97
N ARG A 87 -27.38 -0.56 8.98
CA ARG A 87 -27.22 0.26 7.77
C ARG A 87 -26.04 -0.24 6.92
N LYS A 88 -26.26 -0.42 5.62
CA LYS A 88 -25.25 -0.95 4.68
C LYS A 88 -25.04 0.00 3.50
N MET A 89 -23.79 0.26 3.15
CA MET A 89 -23.42 1.19 2.07
C MET A 89 -22.35 0.58 1.15
N TRP A 90 -22.65 0.36 -0.13
CA TRP A 90 -21.74 -0.24 -1.10
C TRP A 90 -21.31 0.79 -2.14
N TYR A 91 -20.13 1.37 -1.98
CA TYR A 91 -19.63 2.44 -2.83
C TYR A 91 -18.95 1.93 -4.11
N CYS A 92 -19.56 2.22 -5.26
CA CYS A 92 -19.02 2.01 -6.60
C CYS A 92 -18.77 3.37 -7.27
N VAL A 93 -17.67 4.04 -6.89
CA VAL A 93 -17.37 5.43 -7.24
C VAL A 93 -16.02 5.57 -7.96
N PRO A 94 -15.81 6.57 -8.85
CA PRO A 94 -14.59 6.73 -9.63
C PRO A 94 -13.45 7.41 -8.88
N ILE A 95 -13.07 6.79 -7.76
CA ILE A 95 -11.88 7.14 -7.00
C ILE A 95 -10.62 6.88 -7.83
N ARG A 96 -9.56 7.63 -7.54
CA ARG A 96 -8.23 7.43 -8.09
C ARG A 96 -7.45 6.44 -7.23
N ALA A 97 -7.53 5.16 -7.55
CA ALA A 97 -6.90 4.07 -6.82
C ALA A 97 -5.44 3.86 -7.28
N GLN A 98 -4.53 3.59 -6.34
CA GLN A 98 -3.13 3.38 -6.67
C GLN A 98 -2.94 2.20 -7.62
N SER A 99 -2.06 2.37 -8.60
CA SER A 99 -1.55 1.31 -9.47
C SER A 99 -0.03 1.28 -9.40
N ALA A 100 0.51 0.10 -9.15
CA ALA A 100 1.92 -0.22 -9.22
C ALA A 100 2.25 -1.01 -10.50
N CYS A 101 1.33 -1.05 -11.47
CA CYS A 101 1.50 -1.82 -12.71
C CYS A 101 2.21 -1.06 -13.83
N SER A 102 2.25 0.28 -13.78
CA SER A 102 2.85 1.13 -14.81
C SER A 102 3.63 2.29 -14.20
N LEU A 103 4.77 2.65 -14.82
CA LEU A 103 5.57 3.82 -14.44
C LEU A 103 4.90 5.15 -14.84
N GLY A 104 4.16 5.16 -15.96
CA GLY A 104 3.49 6.35 -16.49
C GLY A 104 2.10 6.59 -15.90
N GLU A 105 1.47 5.54 -15.37
CA GLU A 105 0.10 5.56 -14.85
C GLU A 105 0.08 5.02 -13.41
N PRO A 106 0.48 5.84 -12.41
CA PRO A 106 0.57 5.41 -11.01
C PRO A 106 -0.79 5.24 -10.33
N TYR A 107 -1.88 5.49 -11.07
CA TYR A 107 -3.24 5.35 -10.61
C TYR A 107 -4.12 4.80 -11.73
N TRP A 108 -5.20 4.16 -11.33
CA TRP A 108 -6.31 3.79 -12.19
C TRP A 108 -7.62 4.24 -11.53
N THR A 109 -8.70 4.27 -12.30
CA THR A 109 -9.99 4.80 -11.82
C THR A 109 -11.07 3.74 -11.97
N PRO A 110 -11.33 2.89 -10.94
CA PRO A 110 -12.47 1.97 -10.95
C PRO A 110 -13.77 2.73 -11.24
N TRP A 111 -14.76 2.09 -11.84
CA TRP A 111 -16.09 2.68 -12.10
C TRP A 111 -16.10 3.98 -12.89
N SER A 112 -15.00 4.33 -13.58
CA SER A 112 -14.95 5.50 -14.48
C SER A 112 -15.99 5.35 -15.59
N ALA A 113 -16.98 6.25 -15.63
CA ALA A 113 -18.03 6.24 -16.65
C ALA A 113 -17.46 6.33 -18.08
N ALA A 114 -16.38 7.09 -18.27
CA ALA A 114 -15.67 7.22 -19.55
C ALA A 114 -15.08 5.88 -20.04
N GLN A 115 -14.81 4.96 -19.12
CA GLN A 115 -14.23 3.63 -19.41
C GLN A 115 -15.22 2.49 -19.15
N LYS A 116 -16.55 2.77 -19.16
CA LYS A 116 -17.59 1.77 -18.86
C LYS A 116 -17.46 0.48 -19.67
N LYS A 117 -17.12 0.58 -20.96
CA LYS A 117 -16.93 -0.59 -21.85
C LYS A 117 -15.73 -1.47 -21.44
N LEU A 118 -14.77 -0.89 -20.74
CA LEU A 118 -13.56 -1.58 -20.28
C LEU A 118 -13.69 -2.17 -18.88
N TRP A 119 -14.76 -1.85 -18.13
CA TRP A 119 -14.90 -2.31 -16.74
C TRP A 119 -14.68 -3.82 -16.61
N VAL A 120 -13.99 -4.25 -15.56
CA VAL A 120 -13.69 -5.67 -15.34
C VAL A 120 -14.97 -6.48 -15.10
N ARG A 121 -16.01 -5.87 -14.56
CA ARG A 121 -17.33 -6.50 -14.38
C ARG A 121 -18.43 -5.45 -14.40
N PRO A 122 -19.71 -5.83 -14.59
CA PRO A 122 -20.81 -4.92 -14.39
C PRO A 122 -20.84 -4.40 -12.95
N MET A 123 -21.33 -3.16 -12.80
CA MET A 123 -21.64 -2.61 -11.49
C MET A 123 -22.74 -3.45 -10.85
N PRO A 124 -22.66 -3.78 -9.55
CA PRO A 124 -23.72 -4.52 -8.89
C PRO A 124 -25.04 -3.74 -8.94
N GLU A 125 -26.15 -4.47 -9.06
CA GLU A 125 -27.50 -3.89 -9.05
C GLU A 125 -28.21 -4.37 -7.79
N ASN A 126 -28.12 -3.59 -6.72
CA ASN A 126 -28.83 -3.85 -5.48
C ASN A 126 -29.10 -2.55 -4.68
N PRO A 127 -30.01 -2.56 -3.70
CA PRO A 127 -30.45 -1.35 -2.99
C PRO A 127 -29.35 -0.62 -2.21
N TYR A 128 -28.23 -1.28 -1.91
CA TYR A 128 -27.14 -0.71 -1.12
C TYR A 128 -26.08 -0.01 -1.98
N VAL A 129 -26.15 -0.12 -3.31
CA VAL A 129 -25.16 0.43 -4.22
C VAL A 129 -25.27 1.96 -4.29
N ILE A 130 -24.16 2.60 -3.97
CA ILE A 130 -23.96 4.05 -4.06
C ILE A 130 -22.92 4.29 -5.16
N ASN A 131 -23.33 4.95 -6.23
CA ASN A 131 -22.50 5.39 -7.35
C ASN A 131 -22.67 6.90 -7.55
N GLU A 132 -22.02 7.48 -8.56
CA GLU A 132 -22.05 8.93 -8.79
C GLU A 132 -23.45 9.55 -8.87
N LYS A 133 -24.47 8.79 -9.27
CA LYS A 133 -25.84 9.30 -9.44
C LYS A 133 -26.59 9.50 -8.12
N ASN A 134 -26.25 8.74 -7.09
CA ASN A 134 -26.90 8.77 -5.77
C ASN A 134 -25.90 8.98 -4.61
N LEU A 135 -24.66 9.33 -4.93
CA LEU A 135 -23.62 9.64 -3.94
C LEU A 135 -23.94 10.95 -3.25
N ASP A 136 -24.04 10.89 -1.92
CA ASP A 136 -24.28 12.06 -1.08
C ASP A 136 -22.99 12.59 -0.40
N VAL A 137 -21.92 11.79 -0.41
CA VAL A 137 -20.59 12.15 0.11
C VAL A 137 -19.94 13.18 -0.82
N PRO A 138 -19.36 14.28 -0.30
CA PRO A 138 -18.64 15.26 -1.11
C PRO A 138 -17.53 14.62 -1.94
N PHE A 139 -17.70 14.64 -3.27
CA PHE A 139 -16.81 13.96 -4.22
C PHE A 139 -16.34 14.88 -5.34
N ARG A 140 -15.13 14.62 -5.84
CA ARG A 140 -14.54 15.27 -7.03
C ARG A 140 -13.77 14.22 -7.82
N HIS A 141 -13.85 14.27 -9.14
CA HIS A 141 -13.03 13.40 -9.99
C HIS A 141 -11.54 13.59 -9.70
N GLY A 142 -10.81 12.47 -9.65
CA GLY A 142 -9.39 12.45 -9.30
C GLY A 142 -9.10 12.40 -7.80
N MET A 143 -10.13 12.40 -6.94
CA MET A 143 -10.00 12.14 -5.50
C MET A 143 -9.41 10.74 -5.28
N VAL A 144 -8.34 10.66 -4.49
CA VAL A 144 -7.72 9.37 -4.13
C VAL A 144 -8.58 8.64 -3.10
N ASP A 145 -8.49 7.32 -3.10
CA ASP A 145 -9.29 6.42 -2.24
C ASP A 145 -9.21 6.74 -0.74
N TYR A 146 -8.03 7.10 -0.22
CA TYR A 146 -7.88 7.51 1.18
C TYR A 146 -8.57 8.85 1.49
N GLU A 147 -8.55 9.82 0.56
CA GLU A 147 -9.26 11.10 0.72
C GLU A 147 -10.77 10.86 0.71
N PHE A 148 -11.25 9.94 -0.13
CA PHE A 148 -12.66 9.57 -0.19
C PHE A 148 -13.14 8.92 1.11
N GLN A 149 -12.40 7.94 1.65
CA GLN A 149 -12.75 7.27 2.90
C GLN A 149 -12.81 8.25 4.09
N ASP A 150 -11.89 9.21 4.14
CA ASP A 150 -11.85 10.27 5.15
C ASP A 150 -13.03 11.24 5.04
N LYS A 151 -13.45 11.59 3.83
CA LYS A 151 -14.67 12.39 3.59
C LYS A 151 -15.94 11.60 3.89
N LEU A 152 -15.98 10.32 3.54
CA LEU A 152 -17.08 9.41 3.84
C LEU A 152 -17.30 9.32 5.35
N SER A 153 -16.26 9.06 6.14
CA SER A 153 -16.40 8.93 7.60
C SER A 153 -16.88 10.24 8.23
N ARG A 154 -16.35 11.39 7.79
CA ARG A 154 -16.80 12.71 8.28
C ARG A 154 -18.24 13.01 7.90
N HIS A 155 -18.61 12.77 6.65
CA HIS A 155 -19.95 13.01 6.17
C HIS A 155 -20.98 12.14 6.89
N PHE A 156 -20.63 10.87 7.11
CA PHE A 156 -21.42 9.95 7.92
C PHE A 156 -21.59 10.46 9.35
N ALA A 157 -20.49 10.84 10.01
CA ALA A 157 -20.54 11.34 11.39
C ALA A 157 -21.33 12.66 11.52
N LYS A 158 -21.24 13.55 10.53
CA LYS A 158 -22.06 14.78 10.49
C LYS A 158 -23.55 14.49 10.47
N LYS A 159 -23.97 13.38 9.84
CA LYS A 159 -25.38 12.98 9.71
C LYS A 159 -25.88 12.17 10.90
N HIS A 160 -25.01 11.41 11.54
CA HIS A 160 -25.43 10.37 12.49
C HIS A 160 -24.87 10.54 13.91
N GLY A 161 -23.91 11.43 14.13
CA GLY A 161 -23.23 11.61 15.42
C GLY A 161 -21.77 11.16 15.39
N ASN A 162 -21.10 11.25 16.54
CA ASN A 162 -19.70 10.85 16.60
C ASN A 162 -19.55 9.35 16.22
N THR A 163 -18.47 9.00 15.52
CA THR A 163 -18.37 7.69 14.86
C THR A 163 -17.03 7.02 15.08
N ALA A 164 -17.06 5.77 15.54
CA ALA A 164 -15.92 4.86 15.50
C ALA A 164 -15.90 4.08 14.19
N VAL A 165 -14.89 4.33 13.34
CA VAL A 165 -14.65 3.56 12.13
C VAL A 165 -13.82 2.32 12.49
N MET A 166 -14.44 1.15 12.42
CA MET A 166 -13.83 -0.13 12.78
C MET A 166 -13.06 -0.69 11.59
N VAL A 167 -11.76 -0.93 11.76
CA VAL A 167 -10.89 -1.44 10.70
C VAL A 167 -10.28 -2.77 11.12
N GLY A 168 -10.44 -3.80 10.28
CA GLY A 168 -9.85 -5.13 10.44
C GLY A 168 -8.32 -5.14 10.26
N LEU A 169 -7.60 -4.43 11.11
CA LEU A 169 -6.15 -4.30 11.09
C LEU A 169 -5.52 -5.13 12.22
N ARG A 170 -4.52 -5.94 11.86
CA ARG A 170 -3.63 -6.62 12.82
C ARG A 170 -2.21 -6.01 12.75
N ALA A 171 -1.54 -5.87 13.89
CA ALA A 171 -0.20 -5.29 13.96
C ALA A 171 0.86 -6.23 13.38
N ASP A 172 0.62 -7.54 13.47
CA ASP A 172 1.51 -8.60 12.97
C ASP A 172 1.55 -8.67 11.43
N GLU A 173 0.71 -7.90 10.74
CA GLU A 173 0.61 -7.89 9.27
C GLU A 173 1.84 -7.24 8.60
N SER A 174 2.33 -6.15 9.18
CA SER A 174 3.48 -5.38 8.68
C SER A 174 3.94 -4.33 9.69
N LEU A 175 5.17 -3.83 9.51
CA LEU A 175 5.72 -2.73 10.31
C LEU A 175 4.87 -1.45 10.23
N ASN A 176 4.24 -1.18 9.10
CA ASN A 176 3.34 -0.03 8.95
C ASN A 176 2.09 -0.18 9.80
N ARG A 177 1.52 -1.40 9.84
CA ARG A 177 0.34 -1.70 10.68
C ARG A 177 0.69 -1.73 12.17
N TYR A 178 1.85 -2.29 12.52
CA TYR A 178 2.39 -2.17 13.87
C TYR A 178 2.57 -0.70 14.27
N ALA A 179 3.16 0.13 13.40
CA ALA A 179 3.34 1.55 13.67
C ALA A 179 2.01 2.30 13.86
N ALA A 180 0.92 1.87 13.22
CA ALA A 180 -0.40 2.47 13.42
C ALA A 180 -0.91 2.35 14.87
N VAL A 181 -0.54 1.29 15.58
CA VAL A 181 -0.98 1.01 16.96
C VAL A 181 0.13 1.11 18.02
N ALA A 182 1.39 1.26 17.60
CA ALA A 182 2.54 1.33 18.49
C ALA A 182 3.09 2.76 18.69
N ARG A 183 2.69 3.74 17.86
CA ARG A 183 3.18 5.13 17.95
C ARG A 183 2.83 5.72 19.32
N GLY A 184 3.86 5.98 20.13
CA GLY A 184 3.74 6.55 21.48
C GLY A 184 3.52 8.07 21.55
N ASN A 185 3.36 8.77 20.42
CA ASN A 185 3.08 10.20 20.46
C ASN A 185 1.61 10.46 20.81
N LYS A 186 1.39 10.95 22.04
CA LYS A 186 0.11 11.34 22.67
C LYS A 186 -0.86 12.18 21.82
N ARG A 187 -0.44 12.75 20.67
CA ARG A 187 -1.24 13.71 19.89
C ARG A 187 -2.35 13.10 19.04
N THR A 188 -2.30 11.81 18.71
CA THR A 188 -3.31 11.18 17.82
C THR A 188 -4.04 9.99 18.45
N SER A 189 -3.59 9.45 19.58
CA SER A 189 -4.32 8.39 20.29
C SER A 189 -5.55 8.97 21.00
N TYR A 190 -6.72 8.37 20.80
CA TYR A 190 -7.94 8.80 21.49
C TYR A 190 -7.85 8.42 22.97
N GLU A 191 -7.83 9.42 23.86
CA GLU A 191 -7.77 9.23 25.32
C GLU A 191 -6.66 8.27 25.79
N GLY A 192 -5.49 8.32 25.16
CA GLY A 192 -4.37 7.43 25.48
C GLY A 192 -4.53 5.97 25.04
N ARG A 193 -5.65 5.59 24.42
CA ARG A 193 -5.88 4.26 23.84
C ARG A 193 -5.18 4.15 22.49
N LYS A 194 -4.04 3.46 22.46
CA LYS A 194 -3.17 3.35 21.26
C LYS A 194 -3.84 2.63 20.07
N TRP A 195 -4.84 1.80 20.33
CA TRP A 195 -5.60 1.10 19.29
C TRP A 195 -6.75 1.94 18.70
N ILE A 196 -6.91 3.18 19.15
CA ILE A 196 -7.83 4.17 18.59
C ILE A 196 -7.04 5.40 18.15
N THR A 197 -7.16 5.78 16.89
CA THR A 197 -6.57 6.99 16.34
C THR A 197 -7.66 8.02 16.08
N ARG A 198 -7.53 9.21 16.67
CA ARG A 198 -8.39 10.36 16.35
C ARG A 198 -8.10 10.81 14.93
N ALA A 199 -9.11 10.71 14.06
CA ALA A 199 -9.01 11.16 12.67
C ALA A 199 -9.40 12.65 12.56
N ASP A 200 -10.44 13.06 13.28
CA ASP A 200 -10.85 14.45 13.45
C ASP A 200 -11.65 14.64 14.76
N ALA A 201 -12.42 15.73 14.87
CA ALA A 201 -13.19 16.05 16.07
C ALA A 201 -14.36 15.08 16.33
N VAL A 202 -14.91 14.44 15.29
CA VAL A 202 -16.13 13.62 15.36
C VAL A 202 -15.93 12.19 14.90
N THR A 203 -14.76 11.86 14.33
CA THR A 203 -14.42 10.50 13.90
C THR A 203 -13.12 9.97 14.49
N VAL A 204 -13.13 8.67 14.78
CA VAL A 204 -11.94 7.90 15.15
C VAL A 204 -11.80 6.67 14.27
N SER A 205 -10.57 6.21 14.07
CA SER A 205 -10.27 4.88 13.52
C SER A 205 -9.91 3.94 14.67
N ALA A 206 -10.65 2.84 14.83
CA ALA A 206 -10.47 1.85 15.88
C ALA A 206 -9.98 0.51 15.31
N TYR A 207 -9.02 -0.10 16.00
CA TYR A 207 -8.39 -1.37 15.60
C TYR A 207 -8.56 -2.49 16.66
N PRO A 208 -9.79 -2.95 16.98
CA PRO A 208 -10.01 -4.00 17.99
C PRO A 208 -9.34 -5.36 17.73
N LEU A 209 -8.76 -5.61 16.55
CA LEU A 209 -8.07 -6.87 16.25
C LEU A 209 -6.54 -6.70 16.22
N TYR A 210 -5.99 -5.55 16.65
CA TYR A 210 -4.59 -5.23 16.41
C TYR A 210 -3.57 -6.26 16.93
N ASP A 211 -3.92 -7.00 17.98
CA ASP A 211 -3.09 -8.01 18.65
C ASP A 211 -3.37 -9.44 18.20
N TRP A 212 -4.33 -9.64 17.29
CA TRP A 212 -4.63 -10.95 16.73
C TRP A 212 -3.53 -11.40 15.75
N ARG A 213 -3.28 -12.70 15.71
CA ARG A 213 -2.52 -13.39 14.67
C ARG A 213 -3.47 -13.85 13.56
N VAL A 214 -2.89 -14.25 12.44
CA VAL A 214 -3.68 -14.82 11.34
C VAL A 214 -4.35 -16.14 11.74
N SER A 215 -3.71 -16.92 12.61
CA SER A 215 -4.31 -18.14 13.20
C SER A 215 -5.58 -17.82 13.97
N ASP A 216 -5.61 -16.72 14.73
CA ASP A 216 -6.76 -16.36 15.56
C ASP A 216 -7.98 -16.01 14.71
N VAL A 217 -7.76 -15.36 13.56
CA VAL A 217 -8.81 -15.07 12.56
C VAL A 217 -9.44 -16.36 12.03
N TRP A 218 -8.61 -17.33 11.64
CA TRP A 218 -9.09 -18.62 11.15
C TRP A 218 -9.74 -19.47 12.24
N THR A 219 -9.18 -19.45 13.45
CA THR A 219 -9.79 -20.09 14.62
C THR A 219 -11.16 -19.49 14.91
N ALA A 220 -11.34 -18.17 14.81
CA ALA A 220 -12.64 -17.54 15.01
C ALA A 220 -13.66 -17.97 13.94
N ASN A 221 -13.28 -17.98 12.66
CA ASN A 221 -14.16 -18.47 11.59
C ASN A 221 -14.60 -19.91 11.85
N ALA A 222 -13.66 -20.80 12.19
CA ALA A 222 -13.95 -22.21 12.47
C ALA A 222 -14.79 -22.40 13.74
N ARG A 223 -14.44 -21.72 14.84
CA ARG A 223 -15.09 -21.87 16.15
C ARG A 223 -16.50 -21.32 16.18
N PHE A 224 -16.76 -20.22 15.47
CA PHE A 224 -18.06 -19.55 15.47
C PHE A 224 -18.90 -19.82 14.22
N GLY A 225 -18.37 -20.56 13.24
CA GLY A 225 -19.07 -20.86 12.00
C GLY A 225 -19.34 -19.62 11.14
N PHE A 226 -18.45 -18.62 11.18
CA PHE A 226 -18.62 -17.40 10.36
C PHE A 226 -18.42 -17.72 8.88
N ASP A 227 -19.32 -17.19 8.05
CA ASP A 227 -19.12 -17.19 6.60
C ASP A 227 -17.90 -16.35 6.22
N TYR A 228 -17.14 -16.83 5.24
CA TYR A 228 -15.91 -16.20 4.77
C TYR A 228 -15.78 -16.29 3.25
N ASN A 229 -14.84 -15.52 2.74
CA ASN A 229 -14.56 -15.44 1.31
C ASN A 229 -13.92 -16.74 0.79
N ARG A 230 -14.62 -17.46 -0.10
CA ARG A 230 -14.16 -18.73 -0.71
C ARG A 230 -12.86 -18.59 -1.50
N LEU A 231 -12.47 -17.37 -1.87
CA LEU A 231 -11.16 -17.09 -2.45
C LEU A 231 -10.02 -17.64 -1.60
N TYR A 232 -10.14 -17.62 -0.26
CA TYR A 232 -9.08 -18.09 0.62
C TYR A 232 -8.79 -19.59 0.46
N ASP A 233 -9.81 -20.39 0.16
CA ASP A 233 -9.63 -21.82 -0.12
C ASP A 233 -8.92 -22.04 -1.45
N LEU A 234 -9.24 -21.22 -2.45
CA LEU A 234 -8.58 -21.28 -3.75
C LEU A 234 -7.13 -20.79 -3.67
N LEU A 235 -6.84 -19.77 -2.86
CA LEU A 235 -5.47 -19.35 -2.58
C LEU A 235 -4.68 -20.46 -1.87
N TYR A 236 -5.31 -21.18 -0.94
CA TYR A 236 -4.70 -22.32 -0.27
C TYR A 236 -4.40 -23.45 -1.26
N GLN A 237 -5.37 -23.81 -2.11
CA GLN A 237 -5.19 -24.80 -3.19
C GLN A 237 -4.10 -24.37 -4.20
N ALA A 238 -3.94 -23.06 -4.42
CA ALA A 238 -2.85 -22.50 -5.22
C ALA A 238 -1.48 -22.49 -4.50
N GLY A 239 -1.38 -23.07 -3.30
CA GLY A 239 -0.13 -23.27 -2.56
C GLY A 239 0.27 -22.11 -1.64
N LEU A 240 -0.62 -21.14 -1.37
CA LEU A 240 -0.31 -20.05 -0.45
C LEU A 240 -0.49 -20.51 1.01
N THR A 241 0.43 -20.08 1.86
CA THR A 241 0.25 -20.17 3.32
C THR A 241 -0.77 -19.14 3.79
N ILE A 242 -1.40 -19.39 4.94
CA ILE A 242 -2.42 -18.48 5.53
C ILE A 242 -1.93 -17.03 5.72
N GLY A 243 -0.62 -16.83 5.92
CA GLY A 243 -0.01 -15.50 6.06
C GLY A 243 0.16 -14.75 4.75
N GLN A 244 0.27 -15.46 3.62
CA GLN A 244 0.41 -14.87 2.28
C GLN A 244 -0.93 -14.43 1.69
N MET A 245 -2.05 -14.93 2.21
CA MET A 245 -3.37 -14.67 1.64
C MET A 245 -3.87 -13.26 1.94
N ARG A 246 -4.13 -12.50 0.88
CA ARG A 246 -4.55 -11.09 0.92
C ARG A 246 -5.69 -10.82 -0.04
N VAL A 247 -6.61 -9.96 0.39
CA VAL A 247 -7.66 -9.36 -0.45
C VAL A 247 -7.47 -7.85 -0.36
N ALA A 248 -7.28 -7.21 -1.51
CA ALA A 248 -7.10 -5.77 -1.67
C ALA A 248 -7.33 -5.40 -3.15
N SER A 249 -7.21 -4.11 -3.48
CA SER A 249 -7.07 -3.67 -4.88
C SER A 249 -5.95 -4.46 -5.57
N PRO A 250 -6.21 -5.11 -6.71
CA PRO A 250 -5.26 -6.04 -7.34
C PRO A 250 -4.00 -5.36 -7.89
N PHE A 251 -4.08 -4.05 -8.14
CA PHE A 251 -3.01 -3.30 -8.79
C PHE A 251 -2.14 -2.52 -7.81
N ASN A 252 -2.38 -2.63 -6.50
CA ASN A 252 -1.52 -1.95 -5.53
C ASN A 252 -0.12 -2.60 -5.46
N ASP A 253 0.81 -1.90 -4.81
CA ASP A 253 2.19 -2.34 -4.64
C ASP A 253 2.31 -3.65 -3.85
N CYS A 254 1.45 -3.85 -2.84
CA CYS A 254 1.42 -5.08 -2.05
C CYS A 254 0.92 -6.32 -2.82
N ALA A 255 0.21 -6.14 -3.93
CA ALA A 255 -0.43 -7.22 -4.70
C ALA A 255 0.39 -7.67 -5.93
N GLN A 256 1.51 -7.02 -6.23
CA GLN A 256 2.30 -7.31 -7.44
C GLN A 256 2.68 -8.79 -7.57
N GLU A 257 3.14 -9.43 -6.48
CA GLU A 257 3.56 -10.84 -6.48
C GLU A 257 2.39 -11.82 -6.67
N SER A 258 1.22 -11.48 -6.11
CA SER A 258 0.02 -12.34 -6.14
C SER A 258 -0.87 -12.07 -7.35
N LEU A 259 -0.65 -11.00 -8.12
CA LEU A 259 -1.44 -10.63 -9.30
C LEU A 259 -1.50 -11.76 -10.34
N LYS A 260 -0.43 -12.56 -10.47
CA LYS A 260 -0.37 -13.73 -11.34
C LYS A 260 -1.43 -14.80 -11.04
N LEU A 261 -1.91 -14.87 -9.79
CA LEU A 261 -2.87 -15.87 -9.35
C LEU A 261 -4.25 -15.66 -9.99
N TYR A 262 -4.60 -14.42 -10.42
CA TYR A 262 -5.81 -14.17 -11.20
C TYR A 262 -5.87 -15.05 -12.46
N LYS A 263 -4.75 -15.33 -13.12
CA LYS A 263 -4.71 -16.18 -14.33
C LYS A 263 -5.26 -17.59 -14.10
N VAL A 264 -5.09 -18.11 -12.89
CA VAL A 264 -5.44 -19.49 -12.54
C VAL A 264 -6.75 -19.53 -11.76
N ILE A 265 -6.95 -18.59 -10.85
CA ILE A 265 -8.10 -18.56 -9.94
C ILE A 265 -9.32 -17.89 -10.58
N ASP A 266 -9.12 -16.86 -11.41
CA ASP A 266 -10.18 -16.05 -12.02
C ASP A 266 -9.79 -15.56 -13.43
N PRO A 267 -9.64 -16.50 -14.39
CA PRO A 267 -9.15 -16.19 -15.73
C PRO A 267 -10.06 -15.23 -16.50
N ALA A 268 -11.36 -15.21 -16.20
CA ALA A 268 -12.33 -14.33 -16.84
C ALA A 268 -12.08 -12.86 -16.45
N ASN A 269 -11.95 -12.56 -15.15
CA ASN A 269 -11.58 -11.21 -14.73
C ASN A 269 -10.17 -10.86 -15.18
N TRP A 270 -9.22 -11.81 -15.14
CA TRP A 270 -7.86 -11.58 -15.67
C TRP A 270 -7.88 -11.05 -17.11
N ALA A 271 -8.64 -11.69 -18.00
CA ALA A 271 -8.73 -11.27 -19.40
C ALA A 271 -9.22 -9.82 -19.55
N ARG A 272 -10.18 -9.41 -18.73
CA ARG A 272 -10.70 -8.03 -18.73
C ARG A 272 -9.72 -7.04 -18.06
N MET A 273 -9.03 -7.46 -17.01
CA MET A 273 -8.01 -6.65 -16.32
C MET A 273 -6.86 -6.25 -17.26
N VAL A 274 -6.45 -7.15 -18.17
CA VAL A 274 -5.41 -6.87 -19.17
C VAL A 274 -5.82 -5.71 -20.09
N GLY A 275 -7.09 -5.60 -20.47
CA GLY A 275 -7.62 -4.47 -21.23
C GLY A 275 -7.96 -3.24 -20.39
N ARG A 276 -8.01 -3.38 -19.06
CA ARG A 276 -8.47 -2.33 -18.13
C ARG A 276 -7.34 -1.43 -17.64
N VAL A 277 -6.22 -2.02 -17.24
CA VAL A 277 -5.12 -1.29 -16.58
C VAL A 277 -3.81 -1.59 -17.29
N ASN A 278 -3.11 -0.51 -17.66
CA ASN A 278 -1.84 -0.59 -18.35
C ASN A 278 -0.77 -1.27 -17.47
N GLY A 279 0.05 -2.13 -18.08
CA GLY A 279 1.12 -2.87 -17.41
C GLY A 279 0.68 -4.03 -16.51
N VAL A 280 -0.61 -4.35 -16.44
CA VAL A 280 -1.13 -5.50 -15.67
C VAL A 280 -0.50 -6.81 -16.11
N ASN A 281 -0.45 -7.09 -17.42
CA ASN A 281 0.12 -8.35 -17.90
C ASN A 281 1.62 -8.47 -17.55
N PHE A 282 2.37 -7.37 -17.69
CA PHE A 282 3.78 -7.32 -17.32
C PHE A 282 3.97 -7.59 -15.81
N THR A 283 3.18 -6.92 -14.96
CA THR A 283 3.25 -7.14 -13.51
C THR A 283 2.79 -8.55 -13.12
N GLY A 284 1.79 -9.11 -13.79
CA GLY A 284 1.35 -10.50 -13.58
C GLY A 284 2.34 -11.55 -14.09
N LEU A 285 3.35 -11.18 -14.89
CA LEU A 285 4.43 -12.08 -15.31
C LEU A 285 5.68 -11.92 -14.43
N TYR A 286 6.03 -10.67 -14.12
CA TYR A 286 7.33 -10.32 -13.53
C TYR A 286 7.24 -9.76 -12.11
N GLY A 287 6.04 -9.59 -11.56
CA GLY A 287 5.82 -9.18 -10.17
C GLY A 287 6.51 -10.14 -9.20
N GLY A 288 7.33 -9.59 -8.30
CA GLY A 288 8.13 -10.40 -7.38
C GLY A 288 9.32 -11.13 -8.04
N THR A 289 9.74 -10.75 -9.25
CA THR A 289 10.93 -11.34 -9.91
C THR A 289 12.08 -10.35 -10.02
N THR A 290 13.27 -10.84 -10.39
CA THR A 290 14.46 -10.01 -10.62
C THR A 290 14.27 -9.01 -11.77
N ALA A 291 13.34 -9.27 -12.69
CA ALA A 291 13.01 -8.33 -13.78
C ALA A 291 12.40 -7.02 -13.25
N MET A 292 11.75 -7.07 -12.08
CA MET A 292 11.27 -5.89 -11.33
C MET A 292 12.26 -5.45 -10.24
N GLY A 293 13.47 -6.02 -10.22
CA GLY A 293 14.49 -5.79 -9.19
C GLY A 293 14.09 -6.26 -7.79
N TRP A 294 13.20 -7.26 -7.70
CA TRP A 294 12.79 -7.87 -6.44
C TRP A 294 13.89 -8.73 -5.85
N LYS A 295 14.29 -8.41 -4.61
CA LYS A 295 15.42 -9.00 -3.84
C LYS A 295 16.79 -8.87 -4.50
N THR A 296 16.95 -9.38 -5.72
CA THR A 296 18.20 -9.35 -6.50
C THR A 296 17.96 -8.79 -7.89
N ILE A 297 19.04 -8.30 -8.54
CA ILE A 297 19.01 -7.82 -9.92
C ILE A 297 20.07 -8.60 -10.69
N LYS A 298 19.68 -9.05 -11.88
CA LYS A 298 20.58 -9.74 -12.82
C LYS A 298 20.74 -8.86 -14.06
N LEU A 299 21.97 -8.75 -14.53
CA LEU A 299 22.27 -8.10 -15.80
C LEU A 299 21.76 -9.01 -16.94
N PRO A 300 20.92 -8.51 -17.87
CA PRO A 300 20.47 -9.33 -18.99
C PRO A 300 21.65 -9.80 -19.86
N PRO A 301 21.60 -11.02 -20.45
CA PRO A 301 22.65 -11.49 -21.35
C PRO A 301 22.91 -10.51 -22.50
N GLY A 302 24.18 -10.27 -22.81
CA GLY A 302 24.59 -9.36 -23.90
C GLY A 302 24.68 -7.87 -23.53
N HIS A 303 24.34 -7.49 -22.29
CA HIS A 303 24.47 -6.12 -21.81
C HIS A 303 25.65 -5.94 -20.83
N THR A 304 26.28 -4.77 -20.87
CA THR A 304 26.93 -4.13 -19.69
C THR A 304 25.89 -3.34 -18.89
N TRP A 305 26.13 -3.03 -17.62
CA TRP A 305 25.19 -2.20 -16.85
C TRP A 305 24.98 -0.82 -17.48
N LYS A 306 26.00 -0.25 -18.13
CA LYS A 306 25.88 0.99 -18.90
C LYS A 306 24.91 0.82 -20.07
N SER A 307 25.11 -0.20 -20.92
CA SER A 307 24.21 -0.45 -22.05
C SER A 307 22.78 -0.79 -21.60
N TYR A 308 22.65 -1.47 -20.45
CA TYR A 308 21.34 -1.76 -19.86
C TYR A 308 20.68 -0.51 -19.29
N TYR A 309 21.44 0.39 -18.68
CA TYR A 309 20.97 1.72 -18.27
C TYR A 309 20.44 2.51 -19.48
N GLU A 310 21.20 2.56 -20.58
CA GLU A 310 20.80 3.21 -21.82
C GLU A 310 19.52 2.58 -22.40
N PHE A 311 19.44 1.24 -22.41
CA PHE A 311 18.23 0.53 -22.79
C PHE A 311 17.04 0.94 -21.91
N LEU A 312 17.17 0.91 -20.58
CA LEU A 312 16.10 1.30 -19.65
C LEU A 312 15.62 2.73 -19.93
N LEU A 313 16.53 3.67 -20.18
CA LEU A 313 16.18 5.03 -20.55
C LEU A 313 15.40 5.11 -21.87
N SER A 314 15.74 4.28 -22.86
CA SER A 314 15.00 4.22 -24.13
C SER A 314 13.56 3.71 -23.99
N THR A 315 13.25 2.98 -22.91
CA THR A 315 11.90 2.45 -22.65
C THR A 315 10.97 3.42 -21.92
N MET A 316 11.47 4.57 -21.47
CA MET A 316 10.68 5.56 -20.73
C MET A 316 10.52 6.87 -21.53
N ASN A 317 9.57 7.71 -21.13
CA ASN A 317 9.41 9.01 -21.78
C ASN A 317 10.65 9.92 -21.58
N GLU A 318 10.85 10.83 -22.53
CA GLU A 318 12.03 11.72 -22.58
C GLU A 318 12.28 12.46 -21.26
N LYS A 319 11.23 13.01 -20.65
CA LYS A 319 11.33 13.77 -19.40
C LYS A 319 11.82 12.92 -18.23
N THR A 320 11.34 11.68 -18.12
CA THR A 320 11.80 10.74 -17.09
C THR A 320 13.22 10.29 -17.37
N ALA A 321 13.55 9.99 -18.64
CA ALA A 321 14.90 9.60 -19.03
C ALA A 321 15.92 10.70 -18.72
N GLU A 322 15.61 11.94 -19.10
CA GLU A 322 16.44 13.13 -18.86
C GLU A 322 16.64 13.38 -17.36
N HIS A 323 15.61 13.14 -16.54
CA HIS A 323 15.71 13.24 -15.09
C HIS A 323 16.75 12.27 -14.50
N TYR A 324 16.74 10.99 -14.90
CA TYR A 324 17.73 10.02 -14.45
C TYR A 324 19.13 10.33 -14.99
N ASN A 325 19.25 10.77 -16.25
CA ASN A 325 20.52 11.21 -16.83
C ASN A 325 21.12 12.40 -16.08
N ASN A 326 20.30 13.38 -15.72
CA ASN A 326 20.74 14.53 -14.91
C ASN A 326 21.30 14.11 -13.54
N ILE A 327 20.75 13.07 -12.93
CA ILE A 327 21.27 12.49 -11.68
C ILE A 327 22.59 11.75 -11.94
N LEU A 328 22.68 10.94 -12.99
CA LEU A 328 23.92 10.26 -13.39
C LEU A 328 25.05 11.27 -13.61
N GLU A 329 24.80 12.34 -14.36
CA GLU A 329 25.81 13.38 -14.64
C GLU A 329 26.28 14.12 -13.38
N ARG A 330 25.37 14.35 -12.43
CA ARG A 330 25.75 14.89 -11.11
C ARG A 330 26.59 13.88 -10.32
N SER A 331 26.25 12.59 -10.40
CA SER A 331 27.02 11.52 -9.77
C SER A 331 28.44 11.48 -10.33
N LYS A 332 28.60 11.45 -11.66
CA LYS A 332 29.90 11.50 -12.33
C LYS A 332 30.71 12.71 -11.87
N LYS A 333 30.14 13.91 -11.92
CA LYS A 333 30.82 15.15 -11.50
C LYS A 333 31.27 15.12 -10.04
N TYR A 334 30.48 14.53 -9.14
CA TYR A 334 30.84 14.39 -7.72
C TYR A 334 32.02 13.43 -7.54
N TRP A 335 31.92 12.23 -8.11
CA TRP A 335 32.93 11.18 -7.94
C TRP A 335 34.23 11.43 -8.71
N MET A 336 34.21 12.20 -9.80
CA MET A 336 35.44 12.68 -10.46
C MET A 336 36.19 13.71 -9.61
N LYS A 337 35.51 14.50 -8.76
CA LYS A 337 36.13 15.51 -7.90
C LYS A 337 36.60 14.95 -6.56
N GLY A 338 36.00 13.86 -6.09
CA GLY A 338 36.33 13.20 -4.83
C GLY A 338 35.09 12.98 -3.99
N GLY A 339 34.63 11.74 -3.92
CA GLY A 339 33.51 11.34 -3.08
C GLY A 339 33.96 10.67 -1.79
N THR A 340 33.19 10.86 -0.72
CA THR A 340 33.52 10.33 0.60
C THR A 340 32.95 8.93 0.80
N VAL A 341 33.77 8.01 1.32
CA VAL A 341 33.35 6.65 1.67
C VAL A 341 33.57 6.36 3.16
N ASP A 342 32.83 5.40 3.72
CA ASP A 342 33.03 4.96 5.11
C ASP A 342 34.39 4.28 5.31
N PRO A 343 34.94 4.31 6.55
CA PRO A 343 36.22 3.67 6.87
C PRO A 343 36.27 2.20 6.40
N GLY A 344 37.40 1.77 5.85
CA GLY A 344 37.61 0.42 5.32
C GLY A 344 37.03 0.16 3.93
N THR A 345 36.23 1.09 3.36
CA THR A 345 35.68 0.92 2.01
C THR A 345 36.72 1.24 0.92
N ALA A 346 37.72 2.06 1.22
CA ALA A 346 38.70 2.53 0.23
C ALA A 346 39.55 1.40 -0.35
N ASP A 347 40.02 0.48 0.48
CA ASP A 347 40.86 -0.64 0.05
C ASP A 347 40.10 -1.58 -0.90
N GLU A 348 38.84 -1.89 -0.57
CA GLU A 348 37.97 -2.67 -1.45
C GLU A 348 37.74 -1.98 -2.80
N VAL A 349 37.59 -0.65 -2.79
CA VAL A 349 37.38 0.15 -4.01
C VAL A 349 38.61 0.13 -4.91
N LEU A 350 39.81 0.35 -4.34
CA LEU A 350 41.06 0.34 -5.11
C LEU A 350 41.35 -1.03 -5.70
N ALA A 351 41.04 -2.11 -4.97
CA ALA A 351 41.16 -3.47 -5.47
C ALA A 351 40.17 -3.78 -6.60
N ALA A 352 38.93 -3.29 -6.49
CA ALA A 352 37.87 -3.57 -7.46
C ALA A 352 37.91 -2.66 -8.71
N TYR A 353 38.47 -1.45 -8.60
CA TYR A 353 38.49 -0.47 -9.68
C TYR A 353 39.85 0.23 -9.73
N PRO A 354 40.78 -0.25 -10.58
CA PRO A 354 42.15 0.29 -10.67
C PRO A 354 42.25 1.76 -11.07
N LEU A 355 41.16 2.33 -11.61
CA LEU A 355 41.07 3.73 -12.00
C LEU A 355 40.52 4.63 -10.87
N ALA A 356 40.39 4.10 -9.65
CA ALA A 356 40.11 4.89 -8.45
C ALA A 356 41.42 5.31 -7.76
N THR A 357 41.39 6.44 -7.06
CA THR A 357 42.52 6.93 -6.28
C THR A 357 42.04 7.61 -5.01
N VAL A 358 42.68 7.31 -3.88
CA VAL A 358 42.45 8.03 -2.62
C VAL A 358 43.17 9.36 -2.69
N THR A 359 42.44 10.46 -2.53
CA THR A 359 42.99 11.83 -2.64
C THR A 359 43.12 12.53 -1.29
N GLY A 360 42.79 11.85 -0.20
CA GLY A 360 42.93 12.36 1.16
C GLY A 360 41.77 11.95 2.06
N LYS A 361 41.64 12.66 3.19
CA LYS A 361 40.56 12.47 4.17
C LYS A 361 39.49 13.54 4.02
N SER A 362 38.27 13.20 4.41
CA SER A 362 37.14 14.12 4.37
C SER A 362 37.30 15.22 5.42
N GLY A 363 37.28 16.48 4.99
CA GLY A 363 37.27 17.62 5.91
C GLY A 363 35.94 17.79 6.68
N ARG A 364 34.89 17.03 6.33
CA ARG A 364 33.55 17.13 6.93
C ARG A 364 33.19 15.95 7.81
N TYR A 365 33.78 14.78 7.55
CA TYR A 365 33.41 13.53 8.19
C TYR A 365 34.66 12.85 8.73
N VAL A 366 34.69 12.64 10.04
CA VAL A 366 35.83 12.04 10.76
C VAL A 366 36.11 10.63 10.22
N ASP A 367 37.39 10.32 10.03
CA ASP A 367 37.95 9.02 9.60
C ASP A 367 37.52 8.50 8.22
N ARG A 368 36.89 9.34 7.39
CA ARG A 368 36.44 8.93 6.05
C ARG A 368 37.42 9.29 4.96
N ASP A 369 37.63 8.36 4.03
CA ASP A 369 38.46 8.57 2.85
C ASP A 369 37.70 9.32 1.75
N VAL A 370 38.43 10.13 0.99
CA VAL A 370 37.96 10.77 -0.24
C VAL A 370 38.59 10.04 -1.42
N ILE A 371 37.74 9.54 -2.30
CA ILE A 371 38.14 8.74 -3.46
C ILE A 371 37.67 9.45 -4.73
N GLN A 372 38.59 9.62 -5.67
CA GLN A 372 38.30 10.02 -7.04
C GLN A 372 38.20 8.80 -7.94
N PHE A 373 37.22 8.81 -8.84
CA PHE A 373 37.05 7.78 -9.87
C PHE A 373 37.35 8.40 -11.24
N MET A 374 38.35 7.85 -11.93
CA MET A 374 38.56 8.15 -13.35
C MET A 374 37.60 7.30 -14.18
N GLY A 375 36.61 7.95 -14.78
CA GLY A 375 35.47 7.29 -15.41
C GLY A 375 34.35 6.94 -14.43
N TYR A 376 33.34 6.21 -14.92
CA TYR A 376 32.22 5.77 -14.11
C TYR A 376 32.11 4.24 -14.19
N PRO A 377 32.29 3.51 -13.09
CA PRO A 377 32.37 2.05 -13.12
C PRO A 377 31.04 1.43 -13.56
N ASP A 378 31.13 0.30 -14.27
CA ASP A 378 29.95 -0.44 -14.72
C ASP A 378 29.26 -1.16 -13.54
N ASP A 379 30.07 -1.88 -12.75
CA ASP A 379 29.72 -2.53 -11.48
C ASP A 379 30.80 -2.23 -10.43
N MET A 380 30.47 -2.36 -9.15
CA MET A 380 31.42 -2.23 -8.03
C MET A 380 31.15 -3.32 -6.99
N PRO A 381 31.86 -4.46 -7.02
CA PRO A 381 31.65 -5.57 -6.10
C PRO A 381 32.31 -5.32 -4.74
N VAL A 382 31.89 -4.27 -4.03
CA VAL A 382 32.35 -3.92 -2.68
C VAL A 382 31.25 -4.16 -1.65
N SER A 383 31.63 -4.46 -0.41
CA SER A 383 30.75 -4.73 0.72
C SER A 383 29.75 -3.59 0.92
N ASN A 384 30.24 -2.35 0.86
CA ASN A 384 29.44 -1.13 0.97
C ASN A 384 29.02 -0.57 -0.39
N PHE A 385 28.49 -1.42 -1.29
CA PHE A 385 28.09 -1.04 -2.65
C PHE A 385 27.23 0.23 -2.75
N ARG A 386 26.36 0.48 -1.77
CA ARG A 386 25.52 1.70 -1.72
C ARG A 386 26.31 3.00 -1.45
N GLN A 387 27.62 2.94 -1.27
CA GLN A 387 28.44 4.12 -1.02
C GLN A 387 29.27 4.53 -2.23
N VAL A 388 29.40 3.68 -3.24
CA VAL A 388 30.33 3.90 -4.38
C VAL A 388 29.56 4.00 -5.71
N PRO A 389 30.00 4.82 -6.69
CA PRO A 389 29.27 4.98 -7.94
C PRO A 389 29.22 3.67 -8.74
N SER A 390 28.18 3.48 -9.56
CA SER A 390 28.20 2.51 -10.67
C SER A 390 26.95 2.61 -11.54
N TYR A 391 27.06 2.22 -12.82
CA TYR A 391 25.90 2.10 -13.70
C TYR A 391 24.87 1.09 -13.17
N LYS A 392 25.33 0.01 -12.53
CA LYS A 392 24.47 -0.94 -11.82
C LYS A 392 23.55 -0.23 -10.84
N ARG A 393 24.07 0.64 -9.95
CA ARG A 393 23.24 1.39 -8.97
C ARG A 393 22.17 2.23 -9.66
N MET A 394 22.50 2.86 -10.78
CA MET A 394 21.55 3.65 -11.54
C MET A 394 20.44 2.77 -12.15
N CYS A 395 20.78 1.59 -12.67
CA CYS A 395 19.79 0.59 -13.09
C CYS A 395 18.89 0.16 -11.93
N ILE A 396 19.45 -0.07 -10.72
CA ILE A 396 18.66 -0.40 -9.53
C ILE A 396 17.65 0.72 -9.23
N CYS A 397 18.08 1.99 -9.30
CA CYS A 397 17.18 3.12 -9.04
C CYS A 397 16.02 3.17 -10.03
N ILE A 398 16.28 2.95 -11.32
CA ILE A 398 15.24 2.90 -12.36
C ILE A 398 14.29 1.73 -12.12
N MET A 399 14.83 0.51 -11.99
CA MET A 399 14.03 -0.71 -11.84
C MET A 399 13.15 -0.70 -10.59
N LYS A 400 13.59 -0.02 -9.53
CA LYS A 400 12.80 0.14 -8.29
C LYS A 400 11.91 1.38 -8.27
N ASN A 401 11.79 2.09 -9.40
CA ASN A 401 11.07 3.35 -9.51
C ASN A 401 11.49 4.38 -8.43
N ASP A 402 12.76 4.36 -8.04
CA ASP A 402 13.34 5.31 -7.10
C ASP A 402 13.62 6.61 -7.84
N TYR A 403 12.57 7.42 -8.01
CA TYR A 403 12.63 8.67 -8.76
C TYR A 403 13.74 9.59 -8.24
N PHE A 404 13.96 9.68 -6.93
CA PHE A 404 15.01 10.55 -6.39
C PHE A 404 16.39 9.89 -6.34
N CYS A 405 16.53 8.64 -6.78
CA CYS A 405 17.75 7.85 -6.70
C CYS A 405 18.35 7.84 -5.27
N LYS A 406 17.48 7.69 -4.26
CA LYS A 406 17.90 7.57 -2.85
C LYS A 406 18.84 6.39 -2.63
N TYR A 407 18.63 5.30 -3.37
CA TYR A 407 19.53 4.15 -3.38
C TYR A 407 20.93 4.54 -3.88
N ALA A 408 21.03 5.53 -4.76
CA ALA A 408 22.29 6.11 -5.24
C ALA A 408 22.86 7.22 -4.31
N GLY A 409 22.27 7.42 -3.12
CA GLY A 409 22.70 8.44 -2.15
C GLY A 409 22.14 9.85 -2.42
N PHE A 410 21.24 9.99 -3.38
CA PHE A 410 20.60 11.27 -3.70
C PHE A 410 19.35 11.51 -2.86
N GLY A 411 18.85 12.74 -2.93
CA GLY A 411 17.61 13.12 -2.26
C GLY A 411 16.84 14.16 -3.07
N PRO A 412 15.61 14.50 -2.64
CA PRO A 412 14.84 15.56 -3.26
C PRO A 412 15.62 16.87 -3.28
N THR A 413 15.69 17.54 -4.44
CA THR A 413 16.36 18.84 -4.58
C THR A 413 15.61 19.92 -3.79
N LYS A 414 16.31 21.01 -3.40
CA LYS A 414 15.66 22.17 -2.77
C LYS A 414 14.48 22.69 -3.60
N GLY A 415 14.61 22.71 -4.93
CA GLY A 415 13.53 23.09 -5.85
C GLY A 415 12.36 22.10 -5.84
N ALA A 416 12.61 20.79 -5.80
CA ALA A 416 11.54 19.79 -5.68
C ALA A 416 10.79 19.90 -4.34
N ILE A 417 11.53 20.14 -3.25
CA ILE A 417 10.96 20.39 -1.92
C ILE A 417 10.13 21.69 -1.93
N ALA A 418 10.64 22.76 -2.55
CA ALA A 418 9.95 24.04 -2.66
C ALA A 418 8.67 23.92 -3.49
N ARG A 419 8.71 23.23 -4.65
CA ARG A 419 7.51 22.94 -5.46
C ARG A 419 6.49 22.12 -4.70
N ARG A 420 6.92 21.08 -3.97
CA ARG A 420 6.04 20.31 -3.10
C ARG A 420 5.41 21.20 -2.02
N ARG A 421 6.21 22.06 -1.36
CA ARG A 421 5.74 22.99 -0.34
C ARG A 421 4.76 24.02 -0.92
N ALA A 422 5.04 24.57 -2.11
CA ALA A 422 4.18 25.50 -2.80
C ALA A 422 2.84 24.85 -3.20
N ALA A 423 2.86 23.62 -3.71
CA ALA A 423 1.66 22.85 -3.99
C ALA A 423 0.85 22.61 -2.70
N VAL A 424 1.49 22.12 -1.64
CA VAL A 424 0.83 21.91 -0.33
C VAL A 424 0.23 23.21 0.19
N ASN A 425 0.95 24.35 0.11
CA ASN A 425 0.45 25.65 0.55
C ASN A 425 -0.72 26.14 -0.30
N LYS A 426 -0.64 26.02 -1.64
CA LYS A 426 -1.71 26.41 -2.57
C LYS A 426 -3.02 25.69 -2.26
N TYR A 427 -2.94 24.42 -1.89
CA TYR A 427 -4.12 23.59 -1.60
C TYR A 427 -4.42 23.47 -0.10
N ARG A 428 -3.70 24.19 0.77
CA ARG A 428 -3.84 24.10 2.23
C ARG A 428 -5.18 24.59 2.74
N ASN A 429 -5.77 25.56 2.03
CA ASN A 429 -7.03 26.22 2.38
C ASN A 429 -8.17 25.82 1.43
N ILE A 430 -7.97 24.77 0.61
CA ILE A 430 -9.00 24.19 -0.27
C ILE A 430 -9.56 22.87 0.33
N LEU A 431 -9.22 22.61 1.60
CA LEU A 431 -9.80 21.59 2.46
C LEU A 431 -10.48 22.30 3.63
#